data_AF-A0A967ML89-F1
#
_entry.id   AF-A0A967ML89-F1
#
_cell.length_a   1.000
_cell.length_b   1.000
_cell.length_c   1.000
_cell.angle_alpha   90.00
_cell.angle_beta   90.00
_cell.angle_gamma   90.00
#
_symmetry.space_group_name_H-M   'P 1'
#
loop_
_entity.id
_entity.type
_entity.pdbx_description
1 polymer ?
#
loop_
_entity_poly.entity_id
_entity_poly.type
_entity_poly.pdbx_seq_one_letter_code
_entity_poly.pdbx_strand_id
1 'polypeptide(L)'
;GSSGRLRRELGIVAPGDMRRCLAALTPPGLIRDALDHRFGTGALSGHPAGNVILAALLENADDPVFALDAAVAMVGAQGRILPASRGRVDLLAETSRGVVRGQVAVTRAGEIARLFTSPEDPPIPIEVESAIESADLVVVGPGSLYTSVLAAALPGIRRAIASSPATVVYVANLGAEQ
;
A
#
# COMPACT_ATOMS: atom_id res chain seq x y z
N GLY A 1 -12.61 -0.49 -7.76
CA GLY A 1 -11.72 0.42 -8.51
C GLY A 1 -10.66 -0.35 -9.26
N SER A 2 -9.91 0.32 -10.15
CA SER A 2 -8.88 -0.28 -11.03
C SER A 2 -7.88 -1.17 -10.29
N SER A 3 -7.32 -0.70 -9.16
CA SER A 3 -6.34 -1.48 -8.38
C SER A 3 -6.86 -2.83 -7.92
N GLY A 4 -8.14 -2.92 -7.54
CA GLY A 4 -8.76 -4.17 -7.11
C GLY A 4 -9.09 -5.12 -8.25
N ARG A 5 -9.29 -4.60 -9.48
CA ARG A 5 -9.45 -5.45 -10.68
C ARG A 5 -8.12 -6.09 -11.06
N LEU A 6 -7.07 -5.28 -11.22
CA LEU A 6 -5.72 -5.76 -11.55
C LEU A 6 -5.20 -6.80 -10.55
N ARG A 7 -5.37 -6.55 -9.25
CA ARG A 7 -5.02 -7.53 -8.20
C ARG A 7 -5.73 -8.88 -8.35
N ARG A 8 -7.02 -8.88 -8.71
CA ARG A 8 -7.79 -10.13 -8.86
C ARG A 8 -7.46 -10.86 -10.15
N GLU A 9 -7.24 -10.12 -11.23
CA GLU A 9 -7.01 -10.67 -12.57
C GLU A 9 -5.57 -11.20 -12.72
N LEU A 10 -4.59 -10.54 -12.10
CA LEU A 10 -3.16 -10.84 -12.28
C LEU A 10 -2.51 -11.48 -11.05
N GLY A 11 -3.23 -11.62 -9.93
CA GLY A 11 -2.67 -12.18 -8.69
C GLY A 11 -1.60 -11.33 -7.99
N ILE A 12 -1.36 -10.10 -8.47
CA ILE A 12 -0.35 -9.17 -7.94
C ILE A 12 -0.82 -8.39 -6.70
N VAL A 13 0.13 -7.78 -5.98
CA VAL A 13 -0.16 -6.79 -4.93
C VAL A 13 -0.92 -5.60 -5.53
N ALA A 14 -1.85 -5.01 -4.78
CA ALA A 14 -2.69 -3.91 -5.27
C ALA A 14 -1.83 -2.65 -5.61
N PRO A 15 -1.74 -2.22 -6.88
CA PRO A 15 -0.82 -1.15 -7.28
C PRO A 15 -1.23 0.25 -6.85
N GLY A 16 -2.48 0.45 -6.39
CA GLY A 16 -3.08 1.77 -6.21
C GLY A 16 -2.35 2.69 -5.23
N ASP A 17 -1.97 2.18 -4.06
CA ASP A 17 -1.26 2.99 -3.06
C ASP A 17 0.22 3.16 -3.41
N MET A 18 0.86 2.11 -3.94
CA MET A 18 2.23 2.18 -4.47
C MET A 18 2.34 3.23 -5.59
N ARG A 19 1.35 3.30 -6.49
CA ARG A 19 1.25 4.32 -7.54
C ARG A 19 1.14 5.73 -6.96
N ARG A 20 0.36 5.92 -5.88
CA ARG A 20 0.23 7.24 -5.22
C ARG A 20 1.56 7.67 -4.63
N CYS A 21 2.26 6.77 -3.94
CA CYS A 21 3.60 7.04 -3.44
C CYS A 21 4.57 7.37 -4.59
N LEU A 22 4.52 6.60 -5.68
CA LEU A 22 5.38 6.84 -6.84
C LEU A 22 5.15 8.22 -7.44
N ALA A 23 3.91 8.58 -7.73
CA ALA A 23 3.57 9.90 -8.27
C ALA A 23 3.95 11.04 -7.30
N ALA A 24 3.86 10.84 -5.98
CA ALA A 24 4.23 11.83 -4.99
C ALA A 24 5.76 12.07 -4.90
N LEU A 25 6.56 11.02 -5.12
CA LEU A 25 8.01 11.07 -5.09
C LEU A 25 8.63 11.45 -6.45
N THR A 26 7.86 11.36 -7.53
CA THR A 26 8.27 11.81 -8.87
C THR A 26 8.30 13.34 -8.95
N PRO A 27 9.36 13.96 -9.50
CA PRO A 27 9.41 15.40 -9.76
C PRO A 27 8.20 15.89 -10.58
N PRO A 28 7.70 17.13 -10.36
CA PRO A 28 6.63 17.69 -11.16
C PRO A 28 6.95 17.68 -12.66
N GLY A 29 5.97 17.32 -13.48
CA GLY A 29 6.10 17.29 -14.93
C GLY A 29 5.25 16.18 -15.57
N LEU A 30 5.42 16.02 -16.88
CA LEU A 30 4.57 15.15 -17.69
C LEU A 30 4.56 13.69 -17.21
N ILE A 31 5.67 13.17 -16.68
CA ILE A 31 5.74 11.80 -16.15
C ILE A 31 4.85 11.64 -14.91
N ARG A 32 4.89 12.59 -13.97
CA ARG A 32 4.01 12.57 -12.80
C ARG A 32 2.54 12.65 -13.22
N ASP A 33 2.22 13.54 -14.15
CA ASP A 33 0.86 13.69 -14.67
C ASP A 33 0.37 12.40 -15.36
N ALA A 34 1.26 11.73 -16.10
CA ALA A 34 0.96 10.44 -16.72
C ALA A 34 0.70 9.35 -15.68
N LEU A 35 1.44 9.28 -14.58
CA LEU A 35 1.18 8.31 -13.49
C LEU A 35 -0.21 8.49 -12.85
N ASP A 36 -0.69 9.73 -12.78
CA ASP A 36 -2.02 10.08 -12.27
C ASP A 36 -3.13 10.01 -13.34
N HIS A 37 -2.80 10.05 -14.62
CA HIS A 37 -3.75 10.02 -15.72
C HIS A 37 -4.63 8.77 -15.66
N ARG A 38 -5.95 8.99 -15.68
CA ARG A 38 -6.97 7.92 -15.77
C ARG A 38 -7.61 7.94 -17.15
N PHE A 39 -7.52 6.82 -17.85
CA PHE A 39 -8.16 6.67 -19.16
C PHE A 39 -9.68 6.76 -19.04
N GLY A 40 -10.32 7.52 -19.93
CA GLY A 40 -11.77 7.72 -19.95
C GLY A 40 -12.53 6.67 -20.77
N THR A 41 -11.92 6.14 -21.83
CA THR A 41 -12.59 5.29 -22.83
C THR A 41 -11.69 4.14 -23.30
N GLY A 42 -12.26 3.20 -24.05
CA GLY A 42 -11.53 2.07 -24.63
C GLY A 42 -11.18 0.97 -23.61
N ALA A 43 -10.29 0.06 -24.01
CA ALA A 43 -9.92 -1.13 -23.21
C ALA A 43 -9.32 -0.80 -21.84
N LEU A 44 -8.67 0.36 -21.71
CA LEU A 44 -8.05 0.81 -20.45
C LEU A 44 -8.98 1.69 -19.61
N SER A 45 -10.25 1.88 -20.01
CA SER A 45 -11.16 2.79 -19.33
C SER A 45 -11.22 2.56 -17.81
N GLY A 46 -11.04 3.64 -17.07
CA GLY A 46 -11.02 3.65 -15.62
C GLY A 46 -9.72 3.18 -14.97
N HIS A 47 -8.70 2.76 -15.73
CA HIS A 47 -7.36 2.46 -15.19
C HIS A 47 -6.50 3.74 -15.15
N PRO A 48 -5.85 4.05 -14.02
CA PRO A 48 -4.71 4.95 -14.01
C PRO A 48 -3.55 4.34 -14.81
N ALA A 49 -2.86 5.11 -15.64
CA ALA A 49 -1.75 4.58 -16.43
C ALA A 49 -0.63 4.04 -15.52
N GLY A 50 -0.32 4.72 -14.42
CA GLY A 50 0.65 4.23 -13.44
C GLY A 50 0.28 2.88 -12.80
N ASN A 51 -1.01 2.56 -12.65
CA ASN A 51 -1.41 1.22 -12.19
C ASN A 51 -1.10 0.13 -13.22
N VAL A 52 -1.26 0.43 -14.51
CA VAL A 52 -0.99 -0.51 -15.60
C VAL A 52 0.51 -0.77 -15.70
N ILE A 53 1.31 0.29 -15.62
CA ILE A 53 2.78 0.21 -15.63
C ILE A 53 3.28 -0.62 -14.44
N LEU A 54 2.80 -0.31 -13.23
CA LEU A 54 3.17 -1.09 -12.04
C LEU A 54 2.71 -2.53 -12.11
N ALA A 55 1.52 -2.80 -12.68
CA ALA A 55 1.06 -4.17 -12.86
C ALA A 55 1.99 -4.96 -13.77
N ALA A 56 2.41 -4.37 -14.90
CA ALA A 56 3.37 -5.01 -15.81
C ALA A 56 4.72 -5.28 -15.11
N LEU A 57 5.25 -4.32 -14.35
CA LEU A 57 6.49 -4.51 -13.60
C LEU A 57 6.38 -5.62 -12.55
N LEU A 58 5.28 -5.66 -11.80
CA LEU A 58 5.04 -6.67 -10.76
C LEU A 58 4.79 -8.07 -11.33
N GLU A 59 4.21 -8.18 -12.52
CA GLU A 59 3.99 -9.47 -13.20
C GLU A 59 5.27 -10.04 -13.80
N ASN A 60 6.20 -9.17 -14.21
CA ASN A 60 7.47 -9.57 -14.82
C ASN A 60 8.63 -9.68 -13.82
N ALA A 61 8.39 -9.46 -12.54
CA ALA A 61 9.39 -9.55 -11.48
C ALA A 61 9.02 -10.66 -10.49
N ASP A 62 10.01 -11.48 -10.12
CA ASP A 62 9.84 -12.48 -9.06
C ASP A 62 9.75 -11.84 -7.66
N ASP A 63 10.30 -10.63 -7.50
CA ASP A 63 10.29 -9.88 -6.24
C ASP A 63 9.62 -8.50 -6.42
N PRO A 64 8.51 -8.21 -5.71
CA PRO A 64 7.88 -6.91 -5.77
C PRO A 64 8.74 -5.76 -5.23
N VAL A 65 9.72 -6.02 -4.36
CA VAL A 65 10.67 -4.97 -3.93
C VAL A 65 11.49 -4.50 -5.13
N PHE A 66 12.05 -5.45 -5.90
CA PHE A 66 12.80 -5.15 -7.12
C PHE A 66 11.95 -4.41 -8.15
N ALA A 67 10.69 -4.83 -8.36
CA ALA A 67 9.79 -4.16 -9.28
C ALA A 67 9.54 -2.68 -8.92
N LEU A 68 9.40 -2.38 -7.62
CA LEU A 68 9.19 -1.01 -7.15
C LEU A 68 10.46 -0.17 -7.22
N ASP A 69 11.62 -0.73 -6.90
CA ASP A 69 12.91 -0.05 -7.06
C ASP A 69 13.15 0.30 -8.54
N ALA A 70 12.81 -0.61 -9.46
CA ALA A 70 12.86 -0.35 -10.91
C ALA A 70 11.85 0.75 -11.33
N ALA A 71 10.63 0.73 -10.77
CA ALA A 71 9.62 1.76 -11.03
C ALA A 71 10.09 3.15 -10.59
N VAL A 72 10.70 3.25 -9.40
CA VAL A 72 11.29 4.49 -8.85
C VAL A 72 12.38 5.02 -9.77
N ALA A 73 13.32 4.16 -10.18
CA ALA A 73 14.41 4.53 -11.08
C ALA A 73 13.91 5.00 -12.45
N MET A 74 12.92 4.29 -13.03
CA MET A 74 12.34 4.58 -14.34
C MET A 74 11.74 5.99 -14.43
N VAL A 75 11.14 6.48 -13.34
CA VAL A 75 10.47 7.80 -13.33
C VAL A 75 11.30 8.90 -12.68
N GLY A 76 12.51 8.58 -12.21
CA GLY A 76 13.37 9.52 -11.49
C GLY A 76 12.79 9.99 -10.16
N ALA A 77 12.03 9.13 -9.47
CA ALA A 77 11.46 9.45 -8.17
C ALA A 77 12.54 9.54 -7.08
N GLN A 78 12.35 10.42 -6.09
CA GLN A 78 13.27 10.58 -4.97
C GLN A 78 12.75 9.84 -3.74
N GLY A 79 13.51 8.87 -3.25
CA GLY A 79 13.14 8.02 -2.11
C GLY A 79 12.85 6.60 -2.55
N ARG A 80 12.38 5.77 -1.61
CA ARG A 80 12.14 4.34 -1.84
C ARG A 80 10.71 3.98 -1.45
N ILE A 81 10.09 3.09 -2.21
CA ILE A 81 8.75 2.58 -1.95
C ILE A 81 8.86 1.09 -1.70
N LEU A 82 8.48 0.66 -0.51
CA LEU A 82 8.52 -0.74 -0.12
C LEU A 82 7.10 -1.29 0.04
N PRO A 83 6.84 -2.52 -0.43
CA PRO A 83 5.56 -3.16 -0.18
C PRO A 83 5.54 -3.68 1.26
N ALA A 84 4.39 -3.66 1.93
CA ALA A 84 4.28 -4.17 3.30
C ALA A 84 4.57 -5.69 3.38
N SER A 85 4.28 -6.44 2.31
CA SER A 85 4.60 -7.86 2.17
C SER A 85 4.94 -8.18 0.71
N ARG A 86 5.74 -9.23 0.50
CA ARG A 86 6.01 -9.79 -0.83
C ARG A 86 4.82 -10.57 -1.39
N GLY A 87 4.01 -11.14 -0.50
CA GLY A 87 2.87 -11.97 -0.85
C GLY A 87 1.54 -11.23 -0.77
N ARG A 88 0.49 -11.93 -1.20
CA ARG A 88 -0.88 -11.45 -1.02
C ARG A 88 -1.25 -11.46 0.46
N VAL A 89 -1.64 -10.29 0.96
CA VAL A 89 -2.23 -10.11 2.30
C VAL A 89 -3.64 -9.57 2.14
N ASP A 90 -4.62 -10.28 2.69
CA ASP A 90 -6.00 -9.81 2.76
C ASP A 90 -6.27 -9.21 4.15
N LEU A 91 -6.85 -8.01 4.19
CA LEU A 91 -7.34 -7.38 5.42
C LEU A 91 -8.70 -7.97 5.79
N LEU A 92 -8.89 -8.29 7.07
CA LEU A 92 -10.16 -8.76 7.63
C LEU A 92 -10.56 -7.89 8.82
N ALA A 93 -11.87 -7.77 9.01
CA ALA A 93 -12.45 -7.11 10.17
C ALA A 93 -13.51 -7.99 10.82
N GLU A 94 -13.46 -8.08 12.13
CA GLU A 94 -14.54 -8.62 12.96
C GLU A 94 -15.54 -7.51 13.25
N THR A 95 -16.81 -7.80 12.99
CA THR A 95 -17.94 -6.88 13.15
C THR A 95 -19.06 -7.58 13.93
N SER A 96 -20.06 -6.83 14.39
CA SER A 96 -21.27 -7.41 15.01
C SER A 96 -22.05 -8.36 14.11
N ARG A 97 -21.81 -8.33 12.79
CA ARG A 97 -22.45 -9.19 11.77
C ARG A 97 -21.55 -10.33 11.31
N GLY A 98 -20.38 -10.51 11.93
CA GLY A 98 -19.38 -11.51 11.55
C GLY A 98 -18.16 -10.91 10.85
N VAL A 99 -17.33 -11.79 10.27
CA VAL A 99 -16.05 -11.41 9.66
C VAL A 99 -16.25 -10.96 8.21
N VAL A 100 -15.72 -9.78 7.86
CA VAL A 100 -15.65 -9.28 6.49
C VAL A 100 -14.22 -9.32 5.96
N ARG A 101 -14.05 -9.55 4.65
CA ARG A 101 -12.75 -9.68 3.99
C ARG A 101 -12.58 -8.64 2.88
N GLY A 102 -11.39 -8.04 2.85
CA GLY A 102 -10.94 -7.10 1.83
C GLY A 102 -11.21 -5.65 2.20
N GLN A 103 -10.29 -4.76 1.81
CA GLN A 103 -10.30 -3.35 2.19
C GLN A 103 -11.64 -2.66 1.93
N VAL A 104 -12.27 -2.88 0.78
CA VAL A 104 -13.57 -2.27 0.42
C VAL A 104 -14.70 -2.73 1.35
N ALA A 105 -14.70 -4.00 1.77
CA ALA A 105 -15.72 -4.52 2.68
C ALA A 105 -15.48 -3.98 4.10
N VAL A 106 -14.22 -3.89 4.52
CA VAL A 106 -13.81 -3.32 5.82
C VAL A 106 -14.20 -1.85 5.91
N THR A 107 -13.98 -1.04 4.86
CA THR A 107 -14.43 0.36 4.84
C THR A 107 -15.94 0.50 5.05
N ARG A 108 -16.73 -0.50 4.64
CA ARG A 108 -18.21 -0.49 4.71
C ARG A 108 -18.77 -1.23 5.91
N ALA A 109 -17.91 -1.76 6.77
CA ALA A 109 -18.26 -2.65 7.86
C ALA A 109 -19.03 -1.96 8.99
N GLY A 110 -19.00 -0.63 9.05
CA GLY A 110 -19.48 0.14 10.20
C GLY A 110 -18.54 -0.04 11.37
N GLU A 111 -19.08 -0.43 12.53
CA GLU A 111 -18.28 -0.66 13.75
C GLU A 111 -17.38 -1.91 13.61
N ILE A 112 -16.08 -1.69 13.81
CA ILE A 112 -15.05 -2.73 13.73
C ILE A 112 -14.57 -3.06 15.14
N ALA A 113 -14.79 -4.29 15.58
CA ALA A 113 -14.31 -4.78 16.88
C ALA A 113 -12.81 -5.09 16.84
N ARG A 114 -12.34 -5.69 15.74
CA ARG A 114 -10.93 -6.10 15.58
C ARG A 114 -10.53 -6.14 14.10
N LEU A 115 -9.32 -5.69 13.80
CA LEU A 115 -8.66 -5.92 12.51
C LEU A 115 -7.61 -7.03 12.61
N PHE A 116 -7.49 -7.82 11.55
CA PHE A 116 -6.46 -8.84 11.39
C PHE A 116 -6.22 -9.12 9.90
N THR A 117 -5.23 -9.94 9.58
CA THR A 117 -4.85 -10.26 8.20
C THR A 117 -4.97 -11.75 7.92
N SER A 118 -5.02 -12.10 6.63
CA SER A 118 -4.88 -13.47 6.16
C SER A 118 -3.76 -13.47 5.10
N PRO A 119 -2.63 -14.16 5.35
CA PRO A 119 -2.29 -14.91 6.59
C PRO A 119 -2.20 -14.00 7.84
N GLU A 120 -2.25 -14.60 9.03
CA GLU A 120 -2.33 -13.84 10.31
C GLU A 120 -1.04 -13.07 10.63
N ASP A 121 0.12 -13.65 10.36
CA ASP A 121 1.43 -13.00 10.48
C ASP A 121 2.19 -13.13 9.14
N PRO A 122 1.81 -12.32 8.13
CA PRO A 122 2.50 -12.34 6.85
C PRO A 122 3.95 -11.87 7.04
N PRO A 123 4.94 -12.53 6.41
CA PRO A 123 6.30 -12.04 6.43
C PRO A 123 6.38 -10.67 5.76
N ILE A 124 7.21 -9.81 6.34
CA ILE A 124 7.51 -8.48 5.82
C ILE A 124 8.88 -8.54 5.10
N PRO A 125 9.15 -7.68 4.10
CA PRO A 125 10.46 -7.63 3.48
C PRO A 125 11.55 -7.23 4.47
N ILE A 126 12.73 -7.85 4.38
CA ILE A 126 13.90 -7.47 5.21
C ILE A 126 14.26 -5.99 5.00
N GLU A 127 14.01 -5.47 3.81
CA GLU A 127 14.21 -4.07 3.44
C GLU A 127 13.30 -3.12 4.24
N VAL A 128 12.10 -3.58 4.61
CA VAL A 128 11.19 -2.83 5.49
C VAL A 128 11.73 -2.83 6.92
N GLU A 129 12.20 -3.98 7.41
CA GLU A 129 12.82 -4.09 8.74
C GLU A 129 14.05 -3.18 8.85
N SER A 130 14.99 -3.27 7.91
CA SER A 130 16.20 -2.45 7.90
C SER A 130 15.89 -0.96 7.78
N ALA A 131 14.87 -0.58 6.99
CA ALA A 131 14.46 0.82 6.88
C ALA A 131 13.89 1.37 8.20
N ILE A 132 13.16 0.56 8.96
CA ILE A 132 12.61 0.95 10.26
C ILE A 132 13.71 0.99 11.33
N GLU A 133 14.65 0.03 11.30
CA GLU A 133 15.76 -0.05 12.26
C GLU A 133 16.74 1.12 12.13
N SER A 134 17.01 1.56 10.90
CA SER A 134 17.91 2.68 10.60
C SER A 134 17.25 4.05 10.61
N ALA A 135 15.94 4.14 10.86
CA ALA A 135 15.22 5.40 10.85
C ALA A 135 15.55 6.26 12.09
N ASP A 136 15.77 7.55 11.89
CA ASP A 136 15.76 8.52 13.00
C ASP A 136 14.32 8.84 13.46
N LEU A 137 13.37 8.77 12.52
CA LEU A 137 11.95 9.11 12.70
C LEU A 137 11.06 8.16 11.89
N VAL A 138 10.05 7.60 12.54
CA VAL A 138 8.96 6.84 11.90
C VAL A 138 7.68 7.67 11.97
N VAL A 139 7.15 8.03 10.81
CA VAL A 139 5.86 8.74 10.69
C VAL A 139 4.76 7.76 10.32
N VAL A 140 3.72 7.70 11.14
CA VAL A 140 2.55 6.86 10.95
C VAL A 140 1.36 7.75 10.58
N GLY A 141 0.81 7.54 9.39
CA GLY A 141 -0.29 8.36 8.85
C GLY A 141 0.19 9.65 8.16
N PRO A 142 -0.74 10.57 7.84
CA PRO A 142 -2.19 10.46 8.05
C PRO A 142 -2.82 9.47 7.06
N GLY A 143 -4.10 9.15 7.26
CA GLY A 143 -4.84 8.27 6.38
C GLY A 143 -5.95 7.55 7.12
N SER A 144 -6.79 6.80 6.39
CA SER A 144 -7.84 6.02 7.03
C SER A 144 -7.23 5.08 8.07
N LEU A 145 -7.66 5.23 9.32
CA LEU A 145 -7.15 4.51 10.48
C LEU A 145 -7.25 3.01 10.20
N TYR A 146 -8.41 2.52 9.81
CA TYR A 146 -8.62 1.09 9.59
C TYR A 146 -8.05 0.61 8.26
N THR A 147 -8.22 1.38 7.19
CA THR A 147 -8.00 0.87 5.82
C THR A 147 -6.72 1.37 5.14
N SER A 148 -5.95 2.21 5.83
CA SER A 148 -4.62 2.65 5.40
C SER A 148 -3.59 2.41 6.49
N VAL A 149 -3.77 3.04 7.67
CA VAL A 149 -2.77 3.01 8.74
C VAL A 149 -2.65 1.62 9.37
N LEU A 150 -3.74 1.11 9.95
CA LEU A 150 -3.75 -0.21 10.59
C LEU A 150 -3.63 -1.35 9.57
N ALA A 151 -4.11 -1.14 8.34
CA ALA A 151 -3.96 -2.10 7.25
C ALA A 151 -2.49 -2.29 6.83
N ALA A 152 -1.67 -1.24 6.90
CA ALA A 152 -0.23 -1.32 6.63
C ALA A 152 0.58 -1.81 7.84
N ALA A 153 0.04 -1.70 9.06
CA ALA A 153 0.70 -2.11 10.30
C ALA A 153 0.65 -3.63 10.54
N LEU A 154 1.23 -4.39 9.61
CA LEU A 154 1.39 -5.85 9.73
C LEU A 154 2.14 -6.21 11.03
N PRO A 155 1.93 -7.40 11.62
CA PRO A 155 2.56 -7.74 12.89
C PRO A 155 4.09 -7.59 12.88
N GLY A 156 4.75 -7.97 11.79
CA GLY A 156 6.18 -7.72 11.58
C GLY A 156 6.57 -6.24 11.63
N ILE A 157 5.82 -5.37 10.95
CA ILE A 157 6.06 -3.92 10.96
C ILE A 157 5.87 -3.35 12.36
N ARG A 158 4.81 -3.77 13.08
CA ARG A 158 4.57 -3.32 14.46
C ARG A 158 5.71 -3.71 15.39
N ARG A 159 6.22 -4.94 15.26
CA ARG A 159 7.38 -5.42 16.03
C ARG A 159 8.62 -4.58 15.71
N ALA A 160 8.93 -4.38 14.43
CA ALA A 160 10.07 -3.57 14.00
C ALA A 160 10.02 -2.13 14.53
N ILE A 161 8.85 -1.48 14.47
CA ILE A 161 8.66 -0.13 15.02
C ILE A 161 8.84 -0.13 16.54
N ALA A 162 8.28 -1.13 17.25
CA ALA A 162 8.38 -1.21 18.71
C ALA A 162 9.80 -1.49 19.22
N SER A 163 10.64 -2.15 18.42
CA SER A 163 12.05 -2.40 18.74
C SER A 163 13.01 -1.31 18.25
N SER A 164 12.54 -0.39 17.40
CA SER A 164 13.39 0.65 16.81
C SER A 164 13.70 1.76 17.82
N PRO A 165 14.92 2.33 17.82
CA PRO A 165 15.24 3.50 18.62
C PRO A 165 14.64 4.80 18.04
N ALA A 166 14.02 4.74 16.86
CA ALA A 166 13.46 5.90 16.17
C ALA A 166 12.39 6.62 17.00
N THR A 167 12.30 7.94 16.84
CA THR A 167 11.12 8.66 17.32
C THR A 167 9.90 8.24 16.50
N VAL A 168 8.80 7.86 17.15
CA VAL A 168 7.56 7.49 16.44
C VAL A 168 6.54 8.62 16.56
N VAL A 169 6.10 9.15 15.42
CA VAL A 169 5.10 10.22 15.34
C VAL A 169 3.86 9.68 14.63
N TYR A 170 2.73 9.73 15.33
CA TYR A 170 1.42 9.48 14.72
C TYR A 170 0.78 10.80 14.30
N VAL A 171 0.45 10.92 13.01
CA VAL A 171 -0.25 12.08 12.44
C VAL A 171 -1.74 11.76 12.39
N ALA A 172 -2.49 12.26 13.38
CA ALA A 172 -3.92 12.01 13.51
C ALA A 172 -4.75 12.70 12.41
N ASN A 173 -5.87 12.07 12.04
CA ASN A 173 -6.86 12.66 11.15
C ASN A 173 -7.56 13.84 11.81
N LEU A 174 -7.90 14.87 11.02
CA LEU A 174 -8.56 16.09 11.50
C LEU A 174 -10.05 15.89 11.82
N GLY A 175 -10.65 14.78 11.38
CA GLY A 175 -12.05 14.46 11.59
C GLY A 175 -12.29 12.96 11.61
N ALA A 176 -13.47 12.56 12.07
CA ALA A 176 -13.88 11.16 12.06
C ALA A 176 -14.02 10.64 10.61
N GLU A 177 -13.63 9.38 10.41
CA GLU A 177 -13.88 8.67 9.16
C GLU A 177 -15.38 8.40 9.00
N GLN A 178 -15.90 8.64 7.79
CA GLN A 178 -17.28 8.38 7.39
C GLN A 178 -17.42 7.00 6.74
#